data_AF-A0A537VK21-F1
#
_entry.id   AF-A0A537VK21-F1
#
_cell.length_a   1.000
_cell.length_b   1.000
_cell.length_c   1.000
_cell.angle_alpha   90.00
_cell.angle_beta   90.00
_cell.angle_gamma   90.00
#
_symmetry.space_group_name_H-M   'P 1'
#
loop_
_entity.id
_entity.type
_entity.pdbx_description
1 polymer ?
#
loop_
_entity_poly.entity_id
_entity_poly.type
_entity_poly.pdbx_seq_one_letter_code
_entity_poly.pdbx_strand_id
1 'polypeptide(L)'
;DTVLEAGKPHGLEVIGPCHIRRIEGGILAFGADMWYENNPFEVGYHYTWMVDLDQEADFMGKEALKRIKAEGVSQKLVGVDIDGEPLGSYIDNEMLDFFPASAGGSEVGRVTSACYSPRLEKNIGFAMLPIRHTELGTELQVETPVSGKVGATVVPMPHWDPTKEIPKG
;
A
#
# COMPACT_ATOMS: atom_id res chain seq x y z
N ASP A 1 -32.38 0.00 7.80
CA ASP A 1 -33.58 -0.51 7.10
C ASP A 1 -33.89 0.23 5.82
N THR A 2 -34.18 1.55 5.85
CA THR A 2 -34.54 2.33 4.66
C THR A 2 -33.55 2.24 3.48
N VAL A 3 -32.23 2.30 3.75
CA VAL A 3 -31.20 2.19 2.71
C VAL A 3 -31.16 0.81 2.07
N LEU A 4 -31.34 -0.26 2.86
CA LEU A 4 -31.34 -1.63 2.35
C LEU A 4 -32.55 -1.85 1.43
N GLU A 5 -33.74 -1.43 1.86
CA GLU A 5 -34.95 -1.55 1.03
C GLU A 5 -34.84 -0.79 -0.29
N ALA A 6 -34.35 0.46 -0.24
CA ALA A 6 -34.14 1.27 -1.45
C ALA A 6 -33.07 0.68 -2.38
N GLY A 7 -32.09 -0.03 -1.84
CA GLY A 7 -30.97 -0.60 -2.59
C GLY A 7 -31.25 -1.95 -3.24
N LYS A 8 -32.26 -2.71 -2.79
CA LYS A 8 -32.59 -4.03 -3.35
C LYS A 8 -32.74 -4.05 -4.88
N PRO A 9 -33.45 -3.10 -5.53
CA PRO A 9 -33.58 -3.08 -7.00
C PRO A 9 -32.26 -2.87 -7.73
N HIS A 10 -31.22 -2.38 -7.04
CA HIS A 10 -29.89 -2.11 -7.57
C HIS A 10 -28.87 -3.19 -7.20
N GLY A 11 -29.30 -4.30 -6.57
CA GLY A 11 -28.40 -5.35 -6.10
C GLY A 11 -27.50 -4.92 -4.95
N LEU A 12 -27.98 -4.02 -4.08
CA LEU A 12 -27.24 -3.63 -2.88
C LEU A 12 -27.05 -4.84 -1.97
N GLU A 13 -25.80 -5.08 -1.59
CA GLU A 13 -25.39 -6.12 -0.65
C GLU A 13 -24.64 -5.50 0.54
N VAL A 14 -24.74 -6.15 1.70
CA VAL A 14 -23.97 -5.75 2.89
C VAL A 14 -22.55 -6.31 2.78
N ILE A 15 -21.54 -5.46 2.97
CA ILE A 15 -20.14 -5.88 3.01
C ILE A 15 -19.48 -5.38 4.29
N GLY A 16 -18.49 -6.14 4.77
CA GLY A 16 -17.58 -5.70 5.83
C GLY A 16 -16.35 -4.95 5.27
N PRO A 17 -15.41 -4.55 6.15
CA PRO A 17 -14.12 -4.02 5.72
C PRO A 17 -13.44 -4.95 4.72
N CYS A 18 -13.03 -4.40 3.57
CA CYS A 18 -12.49 -5.19 2.47
C CYS A 18 -10.99 -4.93 2.31
N HIS A 19 -10.18 -5.90 2.76
CA HIS A 19 -8.72 -5.84 2.65
C HIS A 19 -8.26 -5.66 1.20
N ILE A 20 -8.86 -6.42 0.29
CA ILE A 20 -8.52 -6.43 -1.13
C ILE A 20 -8.75 -5.06 -1.77
N ARG A 21 -9.96 -4.49 -1.61
CA ARG A 21 -10.31 -3.20 -2.25
C ARG A 21 -9.44 -2.04 -1.79
N ARG A 22 -8.98 -2.04 -0.54
CA ARG A 22 -8.08 -0.97 -0.07
C ARG A 22 -6.71 -1.06 -0.72
N ILE A 23 -6.16 -2.27 -0.89
CA ILE A 23 -4.85 -2.47 -1.52
C ILE A 23 -4.96 -2.15 -3.00
N GLU A 24 -6.00 -2.66 -3.67
CA GLU A 24 -6.34 -2.32 -5.05
C GLU A 24 -6.38 -0.80 -5.25
N GLY A 25 -7.07 -0.09 -4.36
CA GLY A 25 -7.26 1.36 -4.42
C GLY A 25 -6.09 2.21 -3.92
N GLY A 26 -5.00 1.60 -3.43
CA GLY A 26 -3.84 2.34 -2.88
C GLY A 26 -4.13 3.03 -1.55
N ILE A 27 -5.06 2.51 -0.74
CA ILE A 27 -5.48 3.08 0.54
C ILE A 27 -4.67 2.42 1.66
N LEU A 28 -3.93 3.25 2.40
CA LEU A 28 -3.02 2.81 3.45
C LEU A 28 -3.74 2.64 4.79
N ALA A 29 -3.37 1.61 5.53
CA ALA A 29 -3.83 1.41 6.91
C ALA A 29 -2.77 1.87 7.91
N PHE A 30 -3.14 2.79 8.81
CA PHE A 30 -2.34 3.05 10.00
C PHE A 30 -2.35 1.79 10.88
N GLY A 31 -1.18 1.32 11.30
CA GLY A 31 -1.08 0.03 11.97
C GLY A 31 -0.73 -1.14 11.04
N ALA A 32 -0.48 -0.89 9.75
CA ALA A 32 0.08 -1.89 8.84
C ALA A 32 1.09 -1.23 7.88
N ASP A 33 0.63 -0.25 7.08
CA ASP A 33 1.42 0.37 6.02
C ASP A 33 2.20 1.59 6.49
N MET A 34 1.72 2.22 7.56
CA MET A 34 2.32 3.40 8.16
C MET A 34 2.19 3.35 9.68
N TRP A 35 3.25 3.82 10.36
CA TRP A 35 3.34 3.93 11.81
C TRP A 35 3.90 5.29 12.25
N TYR A 36 4.09 5.47 13.56
CA TYR A 36 4.73 6.66 14.14
C TYR A 36 6.16 6.91 13.67
N GLU A 37 6.84 5.87 13.17
CA GLU A 37 8.22 5.95 12.66
C GLU A 37 8.27 6.47 11.22
N ASN A 38 7.13 6.52 10.53
CA ASN A 38 7.05 6.97 9.16
C ASN A 38 6.69 8.44 9.06
N ASN A 39 7.07 9.07 7.95
CA ASN A 39 6.60 10.40 7.59
C ASN A 39 5.80 10.39 6.27
N PRO A 40 4.96 11.42 6.01
CA PRO A 40 4.11 11.48 4.83
C PRO A 40 4.86 11.33 3.49
N PHE A 41 6.12 11.77 3.41
CA PHE A 41 6.90 11.69 2.17
C PHE A 41 7.36 10.27 1.86
N GLU A 42 7.59 9.44 2.87
CA GLU A 42 7.92 8.01 2.70
C GLU A 42 6.72 7.23 2.15
N VAL A 43 5.50 7.57 2.57
CA VAL A 43 4.29 6.80 2.24
C VAL A 43 3.51 7.37 1.04
N GLY A 44 4.12 8.30 0.29
CA GLY A 44 3.53 8.86 -0.93
C GLY A 44 2.52 9.99 -0.70
N TYR A 45 2.34 10.47 0.53
CA TYR A 45 1.45 11.58 0.90
C TYR A 45 2.13 12.96 0.79
N HIS A 46 2.90 13.14 -0.27
CA HIS A 46 3.72 14.33 -0.52
C HIS A 46 2.94 15.50 -1.17
N TYR A 47 1.67 15.28 -1.53
CA TYR A 47 0.86 16.29 -2.21
C TYR A 47 0.56 17.48 -1.31
N THR A 48 0.59 18.69 -1.88
CA THR A 48 0.35 19.95 -1.13
C THR A 48 -1.00 19.95 -0.42
N TRP A 49 -2.04 19.34 -0.99
CA TRP A 49 -3.37 19.26 -0.36
C TRP A 49 -3.42 18.32 0.86
N MET A 50 -2.41 17.44 1.04
CA MET A 50 -2.23 16.62 2.24
C MET A 50 -1.27 17.29 3.23
N VAL A 51 -0.13 17.79 2.73
CA VAL A 51 0.93 18.42 3.54
C VAL A 51 1.31 19.77 2.90
N ASP A 52 0.64 20.82 3.35
CA ASP A 52 0.96 22.19 2.95
C ASP A 52 2.02 22.78 3.89
N LEU A 53 3.28 22.80 3.45
CA LEU A 53 4.39 23.39 4.22
C LEU A 53 4.46 24.92 4.14
N ASP A 54 3.74 25.51 3.20
CA ASP A 54 3.75 26.93 2.89
C ASP A 54 2.59 27.68 3.56
N GLN A 55 1.57 26.96 4.07
CA GLN A 55 0.47 27.55 4.85
C GLN A 55 0.98 28.41 6.01
N GLU A 56 0.23 29.43 6.41
CA GLU A 56 0.64 30.35 7.48
C GLU A 56 0.74 29.66 8.85
N ALA A 57 -0.16 28.72 9.13
CA ALA A 57 -0.22 28.02 10.41
C ALA A 57 1.06 27.21 10.69
N ASP A 58 1.55 27.28 11.93
CA ASP A 58 2.66 26.44 12.42
C ASP A 58 2.10 25.16 13.06
N PHE A 59 1.83 24.16 12.22
CA PHE A 59 1.30 22.88 12.68
C PHE A 59 2.42 21.97 13.22
N MET A 60 2.06 21.03 14.10
CA MET A 60 3.02 20.11 14.69
C MET A 60 3.78 19.31 13.63
N GLY A 61 5.11 19.39 13.67
CA GLY A 61 6.01 18.68 12.75
C GLY A 61 6.37 19.45 11.48
N LYS A 62 5.85 20.66 11.25
CA LYS A 62 6.11 21.46 10.05
C LYS A 62 7.61 21.65 9.75
N GLU A 63 8.39 22.11 10.72
CA GLU A 63 9.84 22.32 10.54
C GLU A 63 10.60 21.01 10.30
N ALA A 64 10.18 19.91 10.94
CA ALA A 64 10.77 18.59 10.69
C ALA A 64 10.47 18.12 9.26
N LEU A 65 9.25 18.31 8.77
CA LEU A 65 8.85 17.95 7.41
C LEU A 65 9.53 18.85 6.37
N LYS A 66 9.74 20.14 6.63
CA LYS A 66 10.55 21.00 5.75
C LYS A 66 11.97 20.47 5.59
N ARG A 67 12.61 20.07 6.70
CA ARG A 67 13.94 19.47 6.67
C ARG A 67 13.95 18.16 5.89
N ILE A 68 13.03 17.24 6.17
CA ILE A 68 12.93 15.95 5.46
C ILE A 68 12.70 16.18 3.96
N LYS A 69 11.85 17.14 3.57
CA LYS A 69 11.61 17.47 2.16
C LYS A 69 12.87 17.99 1.46
N ALA A 70 13.70 18.77 2.17
CA ALA A 70 14.95 19.31 1.63
C ALA A 70 16.06 18.24 1.54
N GLU A 71 16.15 17.35 2.52
CA GLU A 71 17.16 16.28 2.58
C GLU A 71 16.82 15.09 1.69
N GLY A 72 15.53 14.81 1.49
CA GLY A 72 15.02 13.60 0.87
C GLY A 72 14.83 12.47 1.88
N VAL A 73 13.96 11.52 1.53
CA VAL A 73 13.71 10.31 2.33
C VAL A 73 14.71 9.21 1.98
N SER A 74 15.00 8.31 2.92
CA SER A 74 15.90 7.16 2.71
C SER A 74 15.15 5.88 2.31
N GLN A 75 13.84 5.84 2.54
CA GLN A 75 12.93 4.74 2.23
C GLN A 75 11.61 5.25 1.65
N LYS A 76 10.84 4.36 1.03
CA LYS A 76 9.54 4.67 0.47
C LYS A 76 8.64 3.44 0.47
N LEU A 77 7.35 3.68 0.67
CA LEU A 77 6.30 2.70 0.43
C LEU A 77 5.97 2.66 -1.07
N VAL A 78 6.05 1.48 -1.67
CA VAL A 78 5.75 1.23 -3.09
C VAL A 78 4.72 0.12 -3.26
N GLY A 79 4.11 0.03 -4.44
CA GLY A 79 3.28 -1.11 -4.82
C GLY A 79 4.16 -2.28 -5.25
N VAL A 80 3.71 -3.50 -4.96
CA VAL A 80 4.36 -4.73 -5.43
C VAL A 80 3.34 -5.72 -5.97
N ASP A 81 3.69 -6.38 -7.07
CA ASP A 81 3.08 -7.63 -7.50
C ASP A 81 3.94 -8.78 -6.98
N ILE A 82 3.34 -9.86 -6.47
CA ILE A 82 4.04 -10.98 -5.82
C ILE A 82 3.71 -12.29 -6.57
N ASP A 83 4.73 -13.09 -6.87
CA ASP A 83 4.53 -14.38 -7.54
C ASP A 83 4.05 -15.47 -6.56
N GLY A 84 3.66 -16.63 -7.10
CA GLY A 84 3.33 -17.81 -6.32
C GLY A 84 1.83 -18.08 -6.23
N GLU A 85 1.46 -18.95 -5.27
CA GLU A 85 0.06 -19.31 -5.03
C GLU A 85 -0.74 -18.09 -4.53
N PRO A 86 -2.08 -18.08 -4.71
CA PRO A 86 -2.94 -17.02 -4.20
C PRO A 86 -2.75 -16.79 -2.71
N LEU A 87 -2.37 -15.58 -2.33
CA LEU A 87 -2.28 -15.16 -0.93
C LEU A 87 -3.68 -14.89 -0.37
N GLY A 88 -3.88 -15.25 0.89
CA GLY A 88 -5.02 -14.82 1.67
C GLY A 88 -4.96 -13.33 2.03
N SER A 89 -5.59 -13.00 3.14
CA SER A 89 -5.88 -11.63 3.56
C SER A 89 -5.71 -11.48 5.07
N TYR A 90 -6.09 -10.32 5.60
CA TYR A 90 -6.08 -10.14 7.04
C TYR A 90 -7.17 -10.99 7.75
N ILE A 91 -8.26 -11.32 7.05
CA ILE A 91 -9.44 -11.99 7.65
C ILE A 91 -9.22 -13.50 7.84
N ASP A 92 -8.40 -14.12 6.98
CA ASP A 92 -8.06 -15.54 7.03
C ASP A 92 -6.75 -15.82 7.80
N ASN A 93 -6.14 -14.79 8.39
CA ASN A 93 -4.88 -14.83 9.13
C ASN A 93 -3.63 -15.12 8.30
N GLU A 94 -3.68 -15.00 6.97
CA GLU A 94 -2.48 -15.18 6.13
C GLU A 94 -1.61 -13.90 6.03
N MET A 95 -2.16 -12.75 6.40
CA MET A 95 -1.46 -11.45 6.45
C MET A 95 -1.42 -10.87 7.87
N LEU A 96 -0.99 -11.67 8.85
CA LEU A 96 -0.86 -11.22 10.24
C LEU A 96 0.41 -10.40 10.52
N ASP A 97 1.46 -10.61 9.72
CA ASP A 97 2.76 -9.95 9.89
C ASP A 97 3.32 -9.55 8.53
N PHE A 98 4.41 -8.80 8.56
CA PHE A 98 5.16 -8.36 7.40
C PHE A 98 5.89 -9.51 6.73
N PHE A 99 6.01 -9.47 5.41
CA PHE A 99 6.84 -10.44 4.68
C PHE A 99 8.22 -9.84 4.40
N PRO A 100 9.32 -10.51 4.80
CA PRO A 100 10.66 -10.05 4.45
C PRO A 100 10.84 -9.92 2.94
N ALA A 101 11.41 -8.80 2.51
CA ALA A 101 11.75 -8.53 1.12
C ALA A 101 13.27 -8.42 0.96
N SER A 102 13.82 -9.14 0.00
CA SER A 102 15.25 -9.23 -0.30
C SER A 102 15.57 -8.79 -1.72
N ALA A 103 16.73 -8.17 -1.91
CA ALA A 103 17.31 -7.87 -3.22
C ALA A 103 18.78 -8.28 -3.24
N GLY A 104 19.24 -8.93 -4.32
CA GLY A 104 20.63 -9.39 -4.41
C GLY A 104 21.05 -10.38 -3.33
N GLY A 105 20.11 -11.11 -2.73
CA GLY A 105 20.35 -12.10 -1.68
C GLY A 105 20.44 -11.55 -0.26
N SER A 106 20.25 -10.23 -0.04
CA SER A 106 20.17 -9.63 1.28
C SER A 106 18.77 -9.07 1.53
N GLU A 107 18.31 -9.15 2.78
CA GLU A 107 17.08 -8.48 3.21
C GLU A 107 17.25 -6.96 3.09
N VAL A 108 16.30 -6.31 2.41
CA VAL A 108 16.34 -4.87 2.14
C VAL A 108 15.13 -4.14 2.69
N GLY A 109 14.02 -4.83 2.96
CA GLY A 109 12.81 -4.21 3.48
C GLY A 109 11.72 -5.25 3.71
N ARG A 110 10.47 -4.82 3.64
CA ARG A 110 9.33 -5.69 3.95
C ARG A 110 8.08 -5.33 3.17
N VAL A 111 7.29 -6.34 2.83
CA VAL A 111 5.90 -6.19 2.38
C VAL A 111 5.04 -5.91 3.61
N THR A 112 4.38 -4.75 3.64
CA THR A 112 3.56 -4.31 4.78
C THR A 112 2.15 -4.87 4.74
N SER A 113 1.62 -5.03 3.53
CA SER A 113 0.29 -5.54 3.25
C SER A 113 0.28 -6.26 1.92
N ALA A 114 -0.41 -7.39 1.81
CA ALA A 114 -0.64 -8.06 0.54
C ALA A 114 -1.98 -8.81 0.55
N CYS A 115 -2.44 -9.23 -0.63
CA CYS A 115 -3.53 -10.18 -0.81
C CYS A 115 -3.59 -10.63 -2.27
N TYR A 116 -4.24 -11.76 -2.53
CA TYR A 116 -4.74 -12.04 -3.87
C TYR A 116 -5.90 -11.10 -4.23
N SER A 117 -5.83 -10.47 -5.40
CA SER A 117 -6.97 -9.74 -5.98
C SER A 117 -7.68 -10.63 -7.01
N PRO A 118 -8.94 -11.06 -6.75
CA PRO A 118 -9.75 -11.76 -7.74
C PRO A 118 -10.07 -10.93 -8.98
N ARG A 119 -10.02 -9.59 -8.89
CA ARG A 119 -10.26 -8.71 -10.03
C ARG A 119 -9.06 -8.67 -10.96
N LEU A 120 -7.85 -8.64 -10.40
CA LEU A 120 -6.60 -8.50 -11.14
C LEU A 120 -5.93 -9.85 -11.43
N GLU A 121 -6.46 -10.94 -10.84
CA GLU A 121 -5.97 -12.31 -10.96
C GLU A 121 -4.48 -12.47 -10.57
N LYS A 122 -4.05 -11.72 -9.54
CA LYS A 122 -2.66 -11.72 -9.04
C LYS A 122 -2.56 -11.32 -7.58
N ASN A 123 -1.43 -11.65 -6.95
CA ASN A 123 -1.11 -11.14 -5.62
C ASN A 123 -0.57 -9.71 -5.72
N ILE A 124 -1.17 -8.81 -4.95
CA ILE A 124 -0.82 -7.39 -4.90
C ILE A 124 -0.48 -7.00 -3.47
N GLY A 125 0.32 -5.95 -3.30
CA GLY A 125 0.66 -5.46 -1.98
C GLY A 125 1.38 -4.12 -1.97
N PHE A 126 1.84 -3.77 -0.78
CA PHE A 126 2.69 -2.62 -0.51
C PHE A 126 3.98 -3.08 0.15
N ALA A 127 5.11 -2.45 -0.19
CA ALA A 127 6.40 -2.74 0.41
C ALA A 127 7.11 -1.45 0.83
N MET A 128 7.65 -1.44 2.05
CA MET A 128 8.55 -0.39 2.52
C MET A 128 9.99 -0.79 2.17
N LEU A 129 10.62 -0.01 1.29
CA LEU A 129 11.93 -0.31 0.73
C LEU A 129 12.86 0.91 0.79
N PRO A 130 14.19 0.72 0.91
CA PRO A 130 15.17 1.76 0.69
C PRO A 130 15.03 2.36 -0.71
N ILE A 131 15.22 3.68 -0.85
CA ILE A 131 14.95 4.41 -2.11
C ILE A 131 15.58 3.77 -3.35
N ARG A 132 16.79 3.22 -3.23
CA ARG A 132 17.50 2.52 -4.32
C ARG A 132 16.80 1.28 -4.88
N HIS A 133 15.77 0.77 -4.21
CA HIS A 133 14.97 -0.40 -4.61
C HIS A 133 13.50 -0.04 -4.91
N THR A 134 13.21 1.23 -5.16
CA THR A 134 11.82 1.74 -5.32
C THR A 134 11.46 2.07 -6.76
N GLU A 135 12.38 1.89 -7.72
CA GLU A 135 12.11 2.11 -9.14
C GLU A 135 11.15 1.04 -9.68
N LEU A 136 10.24 1.46 -10.57
CA LEU A 136 9.29 0.54 -11.20
C LEU A 136 10.03 -0.54 -12.00
N GLY A 137 9.58 -1.78 -11.88
CA GLY A 137 10.25 -2.94 -12.48
C GLY A 137 11.44 -3.47 -11.66
N THR A 138 11.73 -2.91 -10.48
CA THR A 138 12.72 -3.51 -9.58
C THR A 138 12.25 -4.90 -9.14
N GLU A 139 13.09 -5.91 -9.35
CA GLU A 139 12.86 -7.28 -8.92
C GLU A 139 13.30 -7.50 -7.47
N LEU A 140 12.48 -8.23 -6.73
CA LEU A 140 12.65 -8.57 -5.32
C LEU A 140 12.41 -10.07 -5.12
N GLN A 141 12.83 -10.58 -3.95
CA GLN A 141 12.38 -11.86 -3.44
C GLN A 141 11.62 -11.63 -2.14
N VAL A 142 10.43 -12.21 -2.01
CA VAL A 142 9.57 -12.08 -0.83
C VAL A 142 9.35 -13.45 -0.21
N GLU A 143 9.41 -13.53 1.12
CA GLU A 143 9.11 -14.77 1.85
C GLU A 143 7.64 -14.77 2.29
N THR A 144 6.82 -15.54 1.59
CA THR A 144 5.38 -15.67 1.83
C THR A 144 5.06 -16.90 2.68
N PRO A 145 3.97 -16.89 3.47
CA PRO A 145 3.58 -18.04 4.29
C PRO A 145 3.13 -19.25 3.45
N VAL A 146 2.64 -19.02 2.23
CA VAL A 146 2.06 -20.08 1.37
C VAL A 146 3.10 -20.69 0.42
N SER A 147 3.94 -19.87 -0.19
CA SER A 147 4.88 -20.31 -1.25
C SER A 147 6.36 -20.20 -0.86
N GLY A 148 6.66 -19.80 0.39
CA GLY A 148 8.03 -19.52 0.80
C GLY A 148 8.62 -18.37 -0.01
N LYS A 149 9.87 -18.52 -0.45
CA LYS A 149 10.58 -17.49 -1.20
C LYS A 149 10.13 -17.44 -2.67
N VAL A 150 9.47 -16.35 -3.04
CA VAL A 150 8.93 -16.10 -4.39
C VAL A 150 9.45 -14.77 -4.96
N GLY A 151 9.32 -14.58 -6.27
CA GLY A 151 9.60 -13.31 -6.93
C GLY A 151 8.57 -12.24 -6.56
N ALA A 152 8.95 -10.98 -6.70
CA ALA A 152 8.03 -9.85 -6.64
C ALA A 152 8.60 -8.67 -7.44
N THR A 153 7.73 -7.86 -8.02
CA THR A 153 8.14 -6.71 -8.84
C THR A 153 7.53 -5.43 -8.32
N VAL A 154 8.31 -4.35 -8.25
CA VAL A 154 7.81 -3.02 -7.89
C VAL A 154 6.94 -2.45 -9.00
N VAL A 155 5.71 -2.04 -8.67
CA VAL A 155 4.69 -1.57 -9.61
C VAL A 155 4.08 -0.22 -9.19
N PRO A 156 3.40 0.50 -10.11
CA PRO A 156 2.70 1.73 -9.77
C PRO A 156 1.61 1.50 -8.72
N MET A 157 1.35 2.52 -7.91
CA MET A 157 0.17 2.59 -7.04
C MET A 157 -0.79 3.69 -7.53
N PRO A 158 -2.11 3.48 -7.41
CA PRO A 158 -2.78 2.26 -6.94
C PRO A 158 -2.77 1.13 -8.00
N HIS A 159 -3.02 -0.11 -7.56
CA HIS A 159 -3.07 -1.30 -8.42
C HIS A 159 -4.29 -1.32 -9.35
N TRP A 160 -5.36 -0.61 -8.98
CA TRP A 160 -6.60 -0.48 -9.73
C TRP A 160 -7.07 0.98 -9.78
N ASP A 161 -7.54 1.40 -10.95
CA ASP A 161 -8.05 2.74 -11.23
C ASP A 161 -7.08 3.87 -10.78
N PRO A 162 -5.86 3.95 -11.34
CA PRO A 162 -4.85 4.93 -10.95
C PRO A 162 -5.26 6.37 -11.22
N THR A 163 -6.08 6.59 -12.24
CA THR A 163 -6.60 7.91 -12.60
C THR A 163 -7.86 8.29 -11.82
N LYS A 164 -8.38 7.38 -11.00
CA LYS A 164 -9.60 7.58 -10.19
C LYS A 164 -10.79 7.97 -11.06
N GLU A 165 -10.99 7.30 -12.20
CA GLU A 165 -12.14 7.56 -13.09
C GLU A 165 -13.45 7.08 -12.48
N ILE A 166 -13.44 5.95 -11.75
CA ILE A 166 -14.66 5.38 -11.16
C ILE A 166 -15.34 6.36 -10.18
N PRO A 167 -14.64 7.00 -9.23
CA PRO A 167 -15.27 7.95 -8.32
C PRO A 167 -15.62 9.31 -8.95
N LYS A 168 -15.13 9.63 -10.15
CA LYS A 168 -15.45 10.92 -10.82
C LYS A 168 -16.88 10.96 -11.38
N GLY A 169 -17.46 9.81 -11.68
CA GLY A 169 -18.78 9.68 -12.31
C GLY A 169 -18.70 9.62 -13.82
#